data_AF-A0A158D394-F1
#
_entry.id   AF-A0A158D394-F1
#
_cell.length_a   1.000
_cell.length_b   1.000
_cell.length_c   1.000
_cell.angle_alpha   90.00
_cell.angle_beta   90.00
_cell.angle_gamma   90.00
#
_symmetry.space_group_name_H-M   'P 1'
#
loop_
_entity.id
_entity.type
_entity.pdbx_description
1 polymer ?
#
loop_
_entity_poly.entity_id
_entity_poly.type
_entity_poly.pdbx_seq_one_letter_code
_entity_poly.pdbx_strand_id
1 'polypeptide(L)' 'MQKLIKAFVRDERGVSAMEYAILAGIVVVALVAVGTAFSTNMSEIFTNLTTKVKNAAG' A
#
# COMPACT_ATOMS: atom_id res chain seq x y z
N MET A 1 39.29 15.60 4.18
CA MET A 1 38.68 14.40 3.55
C MET A 1 38.58 13.20 4.50
N GLN A 2 39.65 12.80 5.19
CA GLN A 2 39.62 11.64 6.09
C GLN A 2 38.55 11.71 7.21
N LYS A 3 38.26 12.91 7.74
CA LYS A 3 37.20 13.12 8.74
C LYS A 3 35.79 12.88 8.20
N LEU A 4 35.52 13.28 6.95
CA LEU A 4 34.24 13.06 6.29
C LEU A 4 34.03 11.58 5.99
N ILE A 5 35.05 10.89 5.50
CA ILE A 5 34.99 9.45 5.21
C ILE A 5 34.78 8.65 6.51
N LYS A 6 35.45 9.00 7.61
CA LYS A 6 35.20 8.39 8.93
C LYS A 6 33.79 8.65 9.47
N ALA A 7 33.24 9.85 9.24
CA ALA A 7 31.87 10.17 9.66
C ALA A 7 30.83 9.37 8.85
N PHE A 8 31.08 9.20 7.54
CA PHE A 8 30.20 8.46 6.64
C PHE A 8 30.20 6.94 6.92
N VAL A 9 31.37 6.36 7.20
CA VAL A 9 31.48 4.94 7.59
C VAL A 9 30.84 4.63 8.95
N ARG A 10 30.71 5.64 9.82
CA ARG A 10 30.06 5.52 11.13
C ARG A 10 28.56 5.85 11.10
N ASP A 11 28.02 6.16 9.93
CA ASP A 11 26.61 6.53 9.78
C ASP A 11 25.73 5.28 9.62
N GLU A 12 25.22 4.76 10.74
CA GLU A 12 24.31 3.59 10.77
C GLU A 12 22.87 3.95 10.36
N ARG A 13 22.59 5.23 10.07
CA ARG A 13 21.26 5.69 9.65
C ARG A 13 20.81 5.07 8.33
N GLY A 14 21.74 4.61 7.49
CA GLY A 14 21.43 3.86 6.26
C GLY A 14 20.80 2.49 6.54
N VAL A 15 21.26 1.79 7.59
CA VAL A 15 20.67 0.51 8.02
C VAL A 15 19.28 0.75 8.60
N SER A 16 19.14 1.75 9.47
CA SER A 16 17.84 2.12 10.04
C SER A 16 16.82 2.54 8.96
N ALA A 17 17.25 3.27 7.92
CA ALA A 17 16.38 3.62 6.80
C ALA A 17 15.91 2.39 6.01
N MET A 18 16.73 1.35 5.90
CA MET A 18 16.36 0.09 5.22
C MET A 18 15.31 -0.69 6.02
N GLU A 19 15.40 -0.70 7.34
CA GLU A 19 14.40 -1.33 8.22
C GLU A 19 13.04 -0.65 8.09
N TYR A 20 13.01 0.69 8.13
CA TYR A 20 11.77 1.45 7.93
C TYR A 20 11.23 1.29 6.50
N ALA A 21 12.09 1.14 5.48
CA ALA A 21 11.65 0.87 4.11
C ALA A 21 10.97 -0.50 3.98
N ILE A 22 11.47 -1.53 4.67
CA ILE A 22 10.83 -2.86 4.69
C ILE A 22 9.47 -2.80 5.38
N LEU A 23 9.38 -2.14 6.55
CA LEU A 23 8.11 -1.94 7.25
C LEU A 23 7.10 -1.18 6.39
N ALA A 24 7.54 -0.10 5.73
CA ALA A 24 6.70 0.65 4.79
C ALA A 24 6.22 -0.24 3.63
N GLY A 25 7.10 -1.09 3.08
CA GLY A 25 6.75 -2.05 2.03
C GLY A 25 5.65 -3.03 2.45
N ILE A 26 5.73 -3.57 3.67
CA ILE A 26 4.70 -4.48 4.21
C ILE A 26 3.35 -3.76 4.35
N VAL A 27 3.36 -2.52 4.86
CA VAL A 27 2.14 -1.70 4.99
C VAL A 27 1.52 -1.42 3.61
N VAL A 28 2.34 -1.07 2.62
CA VAL A 28 1.87 -0.84 1.24
C VAL A 28 1.21 -2.08 0.67
N VAL A 29 1.81 -3.27 0.82
CA VAL A 29 1.22 -4.53 0.33
C VAL A 29 -0.13 -4.80 1.00
N ALA A 30 -0.23 -4.60 2.32
CA ALA A 30 -1.49 -4.78 3.04
C ALA A 30 -2.58 -3.78 2.57
N LEU A 31 -2.21 -2.52 2.37
CA LEU A 31 -3.14 -1.49 1.86
C LEU A 31 -3.61 -1.79 0.44
N VAL A 32 -2.73 -2.29 -0.43
CA VAL A 32 -3.11 -2.73 -1.78
C VAL A 32 -4.11 -3.87 -1.70
N ALA A 33 -3.86 -4.90 -0.90
CA ALA A 33 -4.76 -6.04 -0.75
C ALA A 33 -6.16 -5.60 -0.25
N VAL A 34 -6.21 -4.75 0.77
CA VAL A 34 -7.47 -4.18 1.27
C VAL A 34 -8.15 -3.32 0.21
N GLY A 35 -7.39 -2.50 -0.51
CA GLY A 35 -7.89 -1.66 -1.60
C GLY A 35 -8.53 -2.48 -2.74
N THR A 36 -7.90 -3.61 -3.12
CA THR A 36 -8.44 -4.52 -4.14
C THR A 36 -9.74 -5.17 -3.69
N ALA A 37 -9.77 -5.69 -2.45
CA ALA A 37 -10.99 -6.28 -1.89
C ALA A 37 -12.13 -5.26 -1.77
N PHE A 38 -11.81 -4.05 -1.29
CA PHE A 38 -12.77 -2.95 -1.19
C PHE A 38 -13.33 -2.56 -2.56
N SER A 39 -12.47 -2.39 -3.57
CA SER A 39 -12.88 -2.05 -4.93
C SER A 39 -13.80 -3.13 -5.53
N THR A 40 -13.48 -4.40 -5.32
CA THR A 40 -14.29 -5.54 -5.78
C THR A 40 -15.67 -5.51 -5.14
N ASN A 41 -15.73 -5.43 -3.81
CA ASN A 41 -16.99 -5.39 -3.06
C ASN A 41 -17.85 -4.18 -3.45
N MET A 42 -17.24 -3.02 -3.65
CA MET A 42 -17.94 -1.81 -4.07
C MET A 42 -18.53 -1.99 -5.48
N SER A 43 -17.75 -2.54 -6.41
CA SER A 43 -18.24 -2.84 -7.76
C SER A 43 -19.40 -3.84 -7.71
N GLU A 44 -19.31 -4.89 -6.91
CA GLU A 44 -20.38 -5.89 -6.75
C GLU A 44 -21.67 -5.25 -6.21
N ILE A 45 -21.58 -4.37 -5.21
CA ILE A 45 -22.74 -3.67 -4.66
C ILE A 45 -23.42 -2.83 -5.75
N PHE A 46 -22.66 -2.04 -6.50
CA PHE A 46 -23.22 -1.23 -7.58
C PHE A 46 -23.78 -2.08 -8.72
N THR A 47 -23.09 -3.13 -9.15
CA THR A 47 -23.59 -4.06 -10.16
C THR A 47 -24.89 -4.73 -9.72
N ASN A 48 -24.97 -5.19 -8.47
CA ASN A 48 -26.16 -5.79 -7.91
C ASN A 48 -27.32 -4.78 -7.83
N LEU A 49 -27.03 -3.54 -7.42
CA LEU A 49 -28.02 -2.47 -7.39
C LEU A 49 -28.56 -2.18 -8.79
N THR A 50 -27.67 -1.96 -9.77
CA THR A 50 -28.04 -1.71 -11.16
C THR A 50 -28.83 -2.88 -11.74
N THR A 51 -28.44 -4.12 -11.45
CA THR A 51 -29.15 -5.32 -11.90
C THR A 51 -30.55 -5.38 -11.33
N LYS A 52 -30.71 -5.12 -10.02
CA LYS A 52 -32.03 -5.08 -9.37
C LYS A 52 -32.91 -3.98 -9.95
N VAL A 53 -32.36 -2.79 -10.18
CA VAL A 53 -33.08 -1.67 -10.80
C VAL A 53 -33.51 -2.03 -12.22
N LYS A 54 -32.63 -2.63 -13.01
CA LYS A 54 -32.94 -3.05 -14.39
C LYS A 54 -34.05 -4.10 -14.41
N ASN A 55 -33.95 -5.13 -13.58
CA ASN A 55 -34.97 -6.17 -13.49
C ASN A 55 -36.33 -5.64 -13.02
N ALA A 56 -36.33 -4.61 -12.15
CA ALA A 56 -37.57 -3.95 -11.73
C ALA A 56 -38.14 -3.03 -12.82
N ALA A 57 -37.30 -2.52 -13.72
CA ALA A 57 -37.69 -1.62 -14.81
C ALA A 57 -38.26 -2.35 -16.04
N GLY A 58 -38.02 -3.66 -16.20
CA GLY A 58 -38.58 -4.48 -17.28
C GLY A 58 -37.62 -5.52 -17.84
#